data_AF-A0A0U5JMF6-F1
#
_entry.id   AF-A0A0U5JMF6-F1
#
_cell.length_a   1.000
_cell.length_b   1.000
_cell.length_c   1.000
_cell.angle_alpha   90.00
_cell.angle_beta   90.00
_cell.angle_gamma   90.00
#
_symmetry.space_group_name_H-M   'P 1'
#
loop_
_entity.id
_entity.type
_entity.pdbx_description
1 polymer ?
#
loop_
_entity_poly.entity_id
_entity_poly.type
_entity_poly.pdbx_seq_one_letter_code
_entity_poly.pdbx_strand_id
1 'polypeptide(L)' 'MINYHLTITGRVQGVGFRWSVYQLAQQAGIEGIVMNKNDGSVYCELQGPIEIVKQLIFKT' A
#
# COMPACT_ATOMS: atom_id res chain seq x y z
N MET A 1 9.42 -2.34 -14.51
CA MET A 1 8.22 -2.24 -13.66
C MET A 1 8.09 -3.51 -12.86
N ILE A 2 7.61 -3.40 -11.63
CA ILE A 2 7.25 -4.53 -10.77
C ILE A 2 5.81 -4.38 -10.30
N ASN A 3 5.20 -5.50 -9.91
CA ASN A 3 3.97 -5.54 -9.14
C ASN A 3 4.27 -6.25 -7.82
N TYR A 4 4.00 -5.59 -6.69
CA TYR A 4 4.32 -6.06 -5.35
C TYR A 4 3.05 -6.20 -4.51
N HIS A 5 2.85 -7.39 -3.94
CA HIS A 5 1.67 -7.73 -3.15
C HIS A 5 2.05 -7.83 -1.68
N LEU A 6 1.29 -7.16 -0.82
CA LEU A 6 1.55 -7.04 0.61
C LEU A 6 0.28 -7.39 1.39
N THR A 7 0.46 -8.10 2.49
CA THR A 7 -0.57 -8.26 3.52
C THR A 7 -0.04 -7.66 4.81
N ILE A 8 -0.63 -6.56 5.25
CA ILE A 8 -0.24 -5.84 6.47
C ILE A 8 -1.20 -6.21 7.60
N THR A 9 -0.66 -6.62 8.74
CA THR A 9 -1.41 -7.01 9.95
C THR A 9 -1.08 -6.10 11.12
N GLY A 10 -1.92 -6.14 12.18
CA GLY A 10 -1.78 -5.29 13.37
C GLY A 10 -2.88 -4.22 13.43
N ARG A 11 -2.56 -3.04 14.00
CA ARG A 11 -3.52 -1.93 14.11
C ARG A 11 -3.58 -1.13 12.80
N VAL A 12 -4.25 -1.69 11.79
CA VAL A 12 -4.28 -1.14 10.42
C VAL A 12 -5.67 -0.71 9.94
N GLN A 13 -6.74 -1.10 10.64
CA GLN A 13 -8.11 -0.67 10.32
C GLN A 13 -8.60 0.41 11.29
N GLY A 14 -9.44 1.33 10.81
CA GLY A 14 -9.97 2.44 11.61
C GLY A 14 -8.96 3.55 11.96
N VAL A 15 -7.76 3.51 11.36
CA VAL A 15 -6.66 4.46 11.65
C VAL A 15 -6.25 5.32 10.45
N GLY A 16 -7.02 5.28 9.36
CA GLY A 16 -6.70 6.02 8.14
C GLY A 16 -5.63 5.37 7.23
N PHE A 17 -5.19 4.13 7.51
CA PHE A 17 -4.13 3.45 6.76
C PHE A 17 -4.36 3.45 5.24
N ARG A 18 -5.55 3.04 4.78
CA ARG A 18 -5.90 3.02 3.35
C ARG A 18 -5.76 4.41 2.69
N TRP A 19 -6.15 5.45 3.42
CA TRP A 19 -6.07 6.82 2.93
C TRP A 19 -4.61 7.28 2.80
N SER A 20 -3.78 6.99 3.79
CA SER A 20 -2.33 7.28 3.74
C SER A 20 -1.66 6.58 2.56
N VAL A 21 -1.94 5.29 2.35
CA VAL A 21 -1.39 4.53 1.21
C VAL A 21 -1.85 5.13 -0.11
N TYR A 22 -3.14 5.47 -0.24
CA TYR A 22 -3.67 6.12 -1.44
C TYR A 22 -2.97 7.46 -1.74
N GLN A 23 -2.78 8.31 -0.74
CA GLN A 23 -2.10 9.60 -0.92
C GLN A 23 -0.64 9.42 -1.33
N LEU A 24 0.09 8.49 -0.71
CA LEU A 24 1.48 8.19 -1.09
C LEU A 24 1.56 7.65 -2.52
N ALA A 25 0.65 6.75 -2.91
CA ALA A 25 0.61 6.19 -4.25
C ALA A 25 0.34 7.27 -5.32
N GLN A 26 -0.59 8.19 -5.05
CA GLN A 26 -0.88 9.34 -5.91
C GLN A 26 0.33 10.28 -6.04
N GLN A 27 1.00 10.61 -4.93
CA GLN A 27 2.20 11.46 -4.94
C GLN A 27 3.37 10.84 -5.70
N ALA A 28 3.50 9.51 -5.61
CA ALA A 28 4.56 8.76 -6.26
C ALA A 28 4.25 8.37 -7.71
N GLY A 29 3.02 8.61 -8.20
CA GLY A 29 2.59 8.25 -9.54
C GLY A 29 2.58 6.75 -9.79
N ILE A 30 2.24 5.94 -8.77
CA ILE A 30 2.13 4.49 -8.89
C ILE A 30 0.67 4.03 -8.83
N GLU A 31 0.40 2.91 -9.50
CA GLU A 31 -0.93 2.31 -9.59
C GLU A 31 -1.04 1.12 -8.66
N GLY A 32 -2.27 0.73 -8.31
CA GLY A 32 -2.50 -0.43 -7.45
C GLY A 32 -3.81 -0.39 -6.68
N ILE A 33 -3.89 -1.25 -5.66
CA ILE A 33 -5.09 -1.47 -4.86
C ILE A 33 -4.72 -1.45 -3.38
N VAL A 34 -5.56 -0.84 -2.55
CA VAL A 34 -5.48 -0.95 -1.09
C VAL A 34 -6.86 -1.27 -0.51
N MET A 35 -6.95 -2.38 0.25
CA MET A 35 -8.24 -2.94 0.68
C MET A 35 -8.16 -3.52 2.09
N ASN A 36 -9.14 -3.18 2.94
CA ASN A 36 -9.34 -3.86 4.22
C ASN A 36 -9.87 -5.27 3.98
N LYS A 37 -9.31 -6.25 4.67
CA LYS A 37 -9.77 -7.64 4.65
C LYS A 37 -10.61 -7.95 5.89
N ASN A 38 -11.46 -8.97 5.79
CA ASN A 38 -12.37 -9.35 6.87
C ASN A 38 -11.66 -9.92 8.10
N ASP A 39 -10.42 -10.40 7.94
CA ASP A 39 -9.57 -10.91 9.02
C ASP A 39 -8.86 -9.79 9.82
N GLY A 40 -9.16 -8.52 9.53
CA GLY A 40 -8.53 -7.37 10.17
C GLY A 40 -7.24 -6.90 9.49
N SER A 41 -6.72 -7.63 8.50
CA SER A 41 -5.54 -7.20 7.73
C SER A 41 -5.88 -6.15 6.65
N VAL A 42 -4.86 -5.58 6.04
CA VAL A 42 -4.96 -4.76 4.83
C VAL A 42 -4.15 -5.43 3.72
N TYR A 43 -4.78 -5.63 2.57
CA TYR A 43 -4.10 -6.02 1.34
C TYR A 43 -3.69 -4.78 0.56
N CYS A 44 -2.44 -4.77 0.08
CA CYS A 44 -1.92 -3.74 -0.82
C CYS A 44 -1.28 -4.39 -2.05
N GLU A 45 -1.56 -3.81 -3.20
CA GLU A 45 -0.92 -4.11 -4.48
C GLU A 45 -0.31 -2.80 -5.00
N LEU A 46 0.97 -2.80 -5.35
CA LEU A 46 1.70 -1.63 -5.83
C LEU A 46 2.43 -1.97 -7.12
N GLN A 47 2.06 -1.27 -8.19
CA GLN A 47 2.64 -1.43 -9.52
C GLN A 47 3.37 -0.17 -9.97
N GLY A 48 4.63 -0.31 -10.35
CA GLY A 48 5.45 0.82 -10.79
C GLY A 48 6.93 0.50 -10.97
N PRO A 49 7.79 1.52 -11.13
CA PRO A 49 9.25 1.35 -11.12
C PRO A 49 9.73 0.79 -9.77
N ILE A 50 10.74 -0.09 -9.80
CA ILE A 50 11.23 -0.82 -8.62
C ILE A 50 11.73 0.13 -7.53
N GLU A 51 12.40 1.21 -7.90
CA GLU A 51 12.91 2.22 -6.98
C GLU A 51 11.76 2.93 -6.24
N ILE A 52 10.70 3.29 -6.97
CA ILE A 52 9.55 4.01 -6.41
C ILE A 52 8.72 3.10 -5.50
N VAL A 53 8.43 1.87 -5.96
CA VAL A 53 7.67 0.90 -5.15
C VAL A 53 8.43 0.56 -3.87
N LYS A 54 9.76 0.36 -3.93
CA LYS A 54 10.58 0.15 -2.72
C LYS A 54 10.52 1.33 -1.76
N GLN A 55 10.56 2.56 -2.26
CA GLN A 55 10.46 3.75 -1.40
C GLN A 55 9.14 3.82 -0.63
N LEU A 56 8.02 3.42 -1.24
CA LEU A 56 6.73 3.35 -0.53
C LEU A 56 6.75 2.30 0.57
N ILE A 57 7.26 1.10 0.29
CA ILE A 57 7.28 -0.02 1.24
C ILE A 57 8.08 0.33 2.50
N PHE A 58 9.21 1.03 2.37
CA PHE A 58 10.04 1.40 3.52
C PHE A 58 9.54 2.63 4.30
N LYS A 59 8.56 3.37 3.77
CA LYS A 59 7.99 4.57 4.43
C LYS A 59 6.76 4.27 5.30
N THR A 60 6.12 3.12 5.10
CA THR A 60 4.92 2.66 5.81
C THR A 60 5.26 1.66 6.91
#